data_AF-A0A2W7QV23-F1
#
_entry.id   AF-A0A2W7QV23-F1
#
_cell.length_a   1.000
_cell.length_b   1.000
_cell.length_c   1.000
_cell.angle_alpha   90.00
_cell.angle_beta   90.00
_cell.angle_gamma   90.00
#
_symmetry.space_group_name_H-M   'P 1'
#
loop_
_entity.id
_entity.type
_entity.pdbx_description
1 polymer ?
#
loop_
_entity_poly.entity_id
_entity_poly.type
_entity_poly.pdbx_seq_one_letter_code
_entity_poly.pdbx_strand_id
1 'polypeptide(L)'
;MEEVKEFENEPLIIPASRILRPQQQYNMIMNRSRMARIKSEMEYAAIYGEVYHLWWHPHNFGACPDSSMAELNEIINQFNRLKMEYGMQSFNMRSLGEQVKNNALIG
;
A
#
# COMPACT_ATOMS: atom_id res chain seq x y z
N MET A 1 1.24 -15.07 7.09
CA MET A 1 -0.13 -14.96 7.66
C MET A 1 -0.13 -14.94 9.19
N GLU A 2 1.02 -15.16 9.86
CA GLU A 2 1.13 -15.17 11.33
C GLU A 2 0.86 -13.81 12.02
N GLU A 3 0.86 -12.70 11.28
CA GLU A 3 0.66 -11.35 11.85
C GLU A 3 -0.79 -10.88 11.92
N VAL A 4 -1.72 -11.60 11.27
CA VAL A 4 -3.14 -11.25 11.28
C VAL A 4 -3.76 -11.69 12.60
N LYS A 5 -4.47 -10.79 13.28
CA LYS A 5 -5.15 -11.09 14.55
C LYS A 5 -6.66 -11.03 14.38
N GLU A 6 -7.33 -12.05 14.87
CA GLU A 6 -8.79 -12.12 14.94
C GLU A 6 -9.21 -12.14 16.41
N PHE A 7 -10.21 -11.34 16.75
CA PHE A 7 -10.87 -11.33 18.05
C PHE A 7 -12.36 -11.53 17.82
N GLU A 8 -13.00 -12.25 18.75
CA GLU A 8 -14.43 -12.53 18.66
C GLU A 8 -15.22 -11.21 18.63
N ASN A 9 -16.16 -11.09 17.67
CA ASN A 9 -16.97 -9.88 17.45
C ASN A 9 -16.21 -8.60 17.08
N GLU A 10 -14.94 -8.68 16.65
CA GLU A 10 -14.17 -7.52 16.18
C GLU A 10 -13.76 -7.65 14.69
N PRO A 11 -13.45 -6.52 14.01
CA PRO A 11 -12.83 -6.56 12.70
C PRO A 11 -11.46 -7.27 12.72
N LEU A 12 -11.12 -7.90 11.61
CA LEU A 12 -9.81 -8.50 11.40
C LEU A 12 -8.72 -7.41 11.46
N ILE A 13 -7.70 -7.61 12.30
CA ILE A 13 -6.57 -6.69 12.39
C ILE A 13 -5.53 -7.08 11.35
N ILE A 14 -5.40 -6.23 10.32
CA ILE A 14 -4.39 -6.35 9.26
C ILE A 14 -3.39 -5.20 9.42
N PRO A 15 -2.07 -5.49 9.54
CA PRO A 15 -1.06 -4.46 9.69
C PRO A 15 -0.99 -3.55 8.44
N ALA A 16 -0.69 -2.27 8.67
CA ALA A 16 -0.41 -1.32 7.60
C ALA A 16 1.10 -1.23 7.34
N SER A 17 1.49 -1.08 6.07
CA SER A 17 2.91 -1.04 5.70
C SER A 17 3.46 0.38 5.72
N ARG A 18 2.78 1.32 5.07
CA ARG A 18 3.31 2.67 4.84
C ARG A 18 2.22 3.72 4.77
N ILE A 19 2.46 4.84 5.47
CA ILE A 19 1.70 6.08 5.27
C ILE A 19 2.33 6.89 4.13
N LEU A 20 1.52 7.26 3.13
CA LEU A 20 1.90 8.22 2.10
C LEU A 20 1.76 9.64 2.68
N ARG A 21 2.90 10.16 3.15
CA ARG A 21 3.01 11.48 3.76
C ARG A 21 2.87 12.60 2.72
N PRO A 22 2.46 13.82 3.12
CA PRO A 22 2.42 14.98 2.23
C PRO A 22 3.78 15.25 1.58
N GLN A 23 3.79 15.71 0.33
CA GLN A 23 5.03 16.18 -0.28
C GLN A 23 5.59 17.38 0.50
N GLN A 24 6.90 17.38 0.75
CA GLN A 24 7.59 18.55 1.31
C GLN A 24 8.00 19.50 0.21
N GLN A 25 7.63 20.77 0.30
CA GLN A 25 7.98 21.77 -0.72
C GLN A 25 9.49 22.07 -0.78
N TYR A 26 10.16 22.07 0.38
CA TYR A 26 11.55 22.52 0.51
C TYR A 26 12.57 21.38 0.54
N ASN A 27 12.14 20.12 0.62
CA ASN A 27 13.04 18.97 0.75
C ASN A 27 12.79 17.89 -0.31
N MET A 28 13.24 18.17 -1.53
CA MET A 28 13.05 17.30 -2.69
C MET A 28 13.78 15.95 -2.56
N ILE A 29 14.93 15.93 -1.86
CA ILE A 29 15.69 14.69 -1.62
C ILE A 29 14.87 13.73 -0.78
N MET A 30 14.20 14.24 0.26
CA MET A 30 13.35 13.40 1.11
C MET A 30 12.13 12.87 0.35
N ASN A 31 11.51 13.67 -0.53
CA ASN A 31 10.40 13.20 -1.38
C ASN A 31 10.86 12.06 -2.30
N ARG A 32 12.02 12.23 -2.97
CA ARG A 32 12.61 11.20 -3.83
C ARG A 32 12.94 9.91 -3.06
N SER A 33 13.59 10.04 -1.90
CA SER A 33 13.94 8.89 -1.06
C SER A 33 12.69 8.15 -0.57
N ARG A 34 11.65 8.88 -0.14
CA ARG A 34 10.36 8.31 0.23
C ARG A 34 9.72 7.55 -0.93
N MET A 35 9.68 8.15 -2.12
CA MET A 35 9.09 7.52 -3.31
C MET A 35 9.86 6.26 -3.73
N ALA A 36 11.19 6.32 -3.73
CA ALA A 36 12.05 5.17 -4.01
C ALA A 36 11.78 4.02 -3.03
N ARG A 37 11.64 4.34 -1.74
CA ARG A 37 11.30 3.35 -0.71
C ARG A 37 9.93 2.70 -0.95
N ILE A 38 8.90 3.50 -1.23
CA ILE A 38 7.55 2.97 -1.53
C ILE A 38 7.62 1.99 -2.71
N LYS A 39 8.29 2.38 -3.80
CA LYS A 39 8.40 1.53 -5.01
C LYS A 39 9.15 0.22 -4.72
N SER A 40 10.22 0.28 -3.93
CA SER A 40 11.00 -0.90 -3.53
C SER A 40 10.21 -1.84 -2.62
N GLU A 41 9.42 -1.31 -1.69
CA GLU A 41 8.57 -2.12 -0.81
C GLU A 41 7.41 -2.77 -1.58
N MET A 42 6.79 -2.04 -2.51
CA MET A 42 5.79 -2.61 -3.42
C MET A 42 6.38 -3.76 -4.24
N GLU A 43 7.59 -3.59 -4.78
CA GLU A 43 8.27 -4.59 -5.59
C GLU A 43 8.64 -5.83 -4.76
N TYR A 44 9.15 -5.64 -3.54
CA TYR A 44 9.36 -6.74 -2.60
C TYR A 44 8.07 -7.53 -2.37
N ALA A 45 6.99 -6.85 -2.01
CA ALA A 45 5.72 -7.51 -1.75
C ALA A 45 5.18 -8.27 -2.98
N ALA A 46 5.33 -7.69 -4.18
CA ALA A 46 4.92 -8.34 -5.41
C ALA A 46 5.72 -9.61 -5.72
N ILE A 47 7.06 -9.59 -5.53
CA ILE A 47 7.95 -10.73 -5.79
C ILE A 47 7.68 -11.88 -4.81
N TYR A 48 7.44 -11.58 -3.54
CA TYR A 48 7.28 -12.57 -2.49
C TYR A 48 5.81 -12.95 -2.21
N GLY A 49 4.85 -12.39 -2.95
CA GLY A 49 3.42 -12.66 -2.76
C GLY A 49 2.87 -12.11 -1.43
N GLU A 50 3.45 -11.03 -0.91
CA GLU A 50 3.02 -10.38 0.32
C GLU A 50 2.01 -9.25 0.08
N VAL A 51 1.41 -8.76 1.16
CA VAL A 51 0.48 -7.64 1.13
C VAL A 51 1.23 -6.33 1.42
N TYR A 52 1.09 -5.35 0.53
CA TYR A 52 1.55 -3.98 0.78
C TYR A 52 0.38 -3.02 0.97
N HIS A 53 0.19 -2.56 2.20
CA HIS A 53 -0.86 -1.61 2.57
C HIS A 53 -0.29 -0.19 2.63
N LEU A 54 -0.48 0.54 1.54
CA LEU A 54 -0.21 1.97 1.44
C LEU A 54 -1.48 2.78 1.75
N TRP A 55 -1.43 3.71 2.69
CA TRP A 55 -2.59 4.49 3.11
C TRP A 55 -2.28 5.99 3.26
N TRP A 56 -3.31 6.83 3.16
CA TRP A 56 -3.22 8.29 3.32
C TRP A 56 -4.55 8.89 3.76
N HIS A 57 -4.49 10.17 4.17
CA HIS A 57 -5.68 10.99 4.37
C HIS A 57 -5.82 12.02 3.24
N PRO A 58 -7.04 12.40 2.82
CA PRO A 58 -7.25 13.41 1.78
C PRO A 58 -6.53 14.73 2.04
N HIS A 59 -6.47 15.17 3.30
CA HIS A 59 -5.77 16.41 3.67
C HIS A 59 -4.25 16.35 3.41
N ASN A 60 -3.65 15.15 3.26
CA ASN A 60 -2.22 15.03 2.94
C ASN A 60 -1.89 15.63 1.57
N PHE A 61 -2.87 15.72 0.67
CA PHE A 61 -2.72 16.23 -0.69
C PHE A 61 -3.04 17.74 -0.76
N GLY A 62 -3.52 18.34 0.33
CA GLY A 62 -4.07 19.70 0.31
C GLY A 62 -3.05 20.82 0.12
N ALA A 63 -1.80 20.62 0.56
CA ALA A 63 -0.76 21.66 0.46
C ALA A 63 -0.22 21.83 -0.96
N CYS A 64 -0.11 20.73 -1.72
CA CYS A 64 0.35 20.72 -3.11
C CYS A 64 -0.42 19.65 -3.91
N PRO A 65 -1.66 19.94 -4.35
CA PRO A 65 -2.51 18.94 -5.01
C PRO A 65 -1.89 18.36 -6.28
N ASP A 66 -1.41 19.22 -7.19
CA ASP A 66 -0.88 18.78 -8.49
C ASP A 66 0.31 17.82 -8.34
N SER A 67 1.23 18.15 -7.45
CA SER A 67 2.43 17.35 -7.24
C SER A 67 2.13 16.07 -6.44
N SER A 68 1.17 16.11 -5.51
CA SER A 68 0.67 14.91 -4.82
C SER A 68 -0.04 13.96 -5.79
N MET A 69 -0.79 14.49 -6.76
CA MET A 69 -1.42 13.70 -7.81
C MET A 69 -0.38 13.10 -8.78
N ALA A 70 0.70 13.83 -9.07
CA ALA A 70 1.81 13.28 -9.85
C ALA A 70 2.50 12.12 -9.12
N GLU A 71 2.74 12.23 -7.80
CA GLU A 71 3.28 11.14 -6.99
C GLU A 71 2.33 9.93 -6.95
N LEU A 72 1.02 10.14 -6.80
CA LEU A 72 0.03 9.07 -6.85
C LEU A 72 0.04 8.36 -8.21
N ASN A 73 0.18 9.11 -9.30
CA ASN A 73 0.30 8.53 -10.64
C ASN A 73 1.56 7.66 -10.79
N GLU A 74 2.70 8.08 -10.22
CA GLU A 74 3.90 7.23 -10.20
C GLU A 74 3.70 5.91 -9.44
N ILE A 75 2.96 5.94 -8.34
CA ILE A 75 2.63 4.74 -7.55
C ILE A 75 1.70 3.81 -8.34
N ILE A 76 0.69 4.35 -9.01
CA ILE A 76 -0.22 3.58 -9.88
C ILE A 76 0.54 2.94 -11.03
N ASN A 77 1.48 3.67 -11.65
CA ASN A 77 2.31 3.12 -12.72
C ASN A 77 3.21 1.98 -12.22
N GLN A 78 3.81 2.11 -11.03
CA GLN A 78 4.56 1.03 -10.41
C GLN A 78 3.65 -0.19 -10.16
N PHE A 79 2.45 0.01 -9.60
CA PHE A 79 1.49 -1.07 -9.40
C PHE A 79 1.15 -1.78 -10.73
N ASN A 80 0.86 -1.04 -11.80
CA ASN A 80 0.54 -1.63 -13.09
C ASN A 80 1.69 -2.48 -13.64
N ARG A 81 2.94 -2.02 -13.49
CA ARG A 81 4.12 -2.82 -13.84
C ARG A 81 4.17 -4.11 -13.04
N LEU A 82 4.09 -4.02 -11.71
CA LEU A 82 4.18 -5.19 -10.81
C LEU A 82 3.01 -6.16 -11.00
N LYS A 83 1.82 -5.67 -11.37
CA LYS A 83 0.68 -6.50 -11.75
C LYS A 83 0.98 -7.31 -13.00
N MET A 84 1.56 -6.69 -14.04
CA MET A 84 1.89 -7.38 -15.28
C MET A 84 3.06 -8.37 -15.10
N GLU A 85 4.05 -8.01 -14.29
CA GLU A 85 5.31 -8.75 -14.15
C GLU A 85 5.24 -9.88 -13.12
N TYR A 86 4.59 -9.63 -11.97
CA TYR A 86 4.55 -10.54 -10.82
C TYR A 86 3.13 -10.92 -10.38
N GLY A 87 2.09 -10.45 -11.07
CA GLY A 87 0.70 -10.79 -10.74
C GLY A 87 0.13 -10.05 -9.53
N MET A 88 0.75 -8.93 -9.11
CA MET A 88 0.26 -8.12 -7.97
C MET A 88 -1.22 -7.72 -8.14
N GLN A 89 -2.01 -7.89 -7.07
CA GLN A 89 -3.45 -7.62 -7.05
C GLN A 89 -3.77 -6.38 -6.20
N SER A 90 -4.87 -5.70 -6.54
CA SER A 90 -5.38 -4.55 -5.77
C SER A 90 -6.61 -4.98 -4.98
N PHE A 91 -6.65 -4.61 -3.70
CA PHE A 91 -7.74 -4.91 -2.79
C PHE A 91 -8.19 -3.67 -2.03
N ASN A 92 -9.46 -3.66 -1.62
CA ASN A 92 -9.90 -2.86 -0.50
C ASN A 92 -9.83 -3.67 0.80
N MET A 93 -9.94 -3.02 1.96
CA MET A 93 -9.83 -3.69 3.27
C MET A 93 -10.88 -4.78 3.49
N ARG A 94 -12.09 -4.64 2.93
CA ARG A 94 -13.14 -5.66 3.02
C ARG A 94 -12.77 -6.91 2.23
N SER A 95 -12.47 -6.76 0.94
CA SER A 95 -12.13 -7.88 0.06
C SER A 95 -10.88 -8.62 0.53
N LEU A 96 -9.90 -7.89 1.08
CA LEU A 96 -8.72 -8.50 1.67
C LEU A 96 -9.07 -9.29 2.93
N GLY A 97 -9.89 -8.73 3.82
CA GLY A 97 -10.35 -9.43 5.02
C GLY A 97 -11.12 -10.71 4.71
N GLU A 98 -12.01 -10.67 3.71
CA GLU A 98 -12.73 -11.85 3.22
C GLU A 98 -11.78 -12.90 2.65
N GLN A 99 -10.79 -12.50 1.84
CA GLN A 99 -9.80 -13.41 1.28
C GLN A 99 -8.94 -14.08 2.36
N VAL A 100 -8.50 -13.33 3.37
CA VAL A 100 -7.72 -13.86 4.49
C VAL A 100 -8.55 -14.87 5.30
N LYS A 101 -9.83 -14.56 5.57
CA LYS A 101 -10.74 -15.50 6.25
C LYS A 101 -10.96 -16.77 5.44
N ASN A 102 -11.19 -16.64 4.14
CA ASN A 102 -11.39 -17.81 3.27
C ASN A 102 -10.14 -18.69 3.20
N ASN A 103 -8.94 -18.12 3.12
CA ASN A 103 -7.70 -18.89 3.12
C ASN A 103 -7.43 -19.56 4.47
N ALA A 104 -7.78 -18.93 5.59
CA ALA A 104 -7.68 -19.52 6.92
C ALA A 104 -8.69 -20.66 7.16
N LEU A 105 -9.83 -20.65 6.46
CA LEU A 105 -10.86 -21.70 6.54
C LEU A 105 -10.56 -22.94 5.66
N ILE A 106 -9.60 -22.84 4.73
CA ILE A 106 -9.22 -23.92 3.79
C ILE A 106 -7.83 -24.50 4.13
N GLY A 107 -7.14 -23.94 5.14
CA GLY A 107 -5.83 -24.38 5.61
C GLY A 107 -5.89 -25.38 6.76
#